data_AF-A0A7J4MLK2-F1
#
_entry.id   AF-A0A7J4MLK2-F1
#
_cell.length_a   1.000
_cell.length_b   1.000
_cell.length_c   1.000
_cell.angle_alpha   90.00
_cell.angle_beta   90.00
_cell.angle_gamma   90.00
#
_symmetry.space_group_name_H-M   'P 1'
#
loop_
_entity.id
_entity.type
_entity.pdbx_description
1 polymer ?
#
loop_
_entity_poly.entity_id
_entity_poly.type
_entity_poly.pdbx_seq_one_letter_code
_entity_poly.pdbx_strand_id
1 'polypeptide(L)'
;MDENIILLLQDLGFNHSETKVFISLLKLDAAPVTKIAKDANLHRANTYDALNKLLARGVVAYILKDNTKLYRITNVENLLNVLKEKELRLQEFLPQLSLYQKQNKKQDRAMILEGVSGLKTLTDDMLIIGKSIYVFGVPKQASELMKGFINLFHKRRIKKKMWMYHIYNEDSQERIAFLNNLAYTEAVYLPRKYDSPATTLVYGEKVAFVIWSDPAIIVIVESERMAKAYTKYFSLLHSLAKRSLLKGK
;
A
#
# COMPACT_ATOMS: atom_id res chain seq x y z
N MET A 1 8.05 33.70 14.18
CA MET A 1 8.45 32.76 13.12
C MET A 1 7.42 31.66 13.13
N ASP A 2 6.93 31.26 11.95
CA ASP A 2 5.72 30.44 11.83
C ASP A 2 5.84 29.10 12.56
N GLU A 3 4.84 28.76 13.37
CA GLU A 3 4.70 27.48 14.05
C GLU A 3 4.79 26.29 13.07
N ASN A 4 4.32 26.50 11.83
CA ASN A 4 4.40 25.52 10.76
C ASN A 4 5.84 25.11 10.42
N ILE A 5 6.81 26.03 10.50
CA ILE A 5 8.23 25.71 10.24
C ILE A 5 8.81 24.85 11.37
N ILE A 6 8.39 25.10 12.61
CA ILE A 6 8.83 24.32 13.77
C ILE A 6 8.34 22.87 13.65
N LEU A 7 7.05 22.70 13.33
CA LEU A 7 6.45 21.38 13.14
C LEU A 7 7.12 20.62 12.00
N LEU A 8 7.36 21.28 10.86
CA LEU A 8 8.07 20.69 9.73
C LEU A 8 9.46 20.17 10.12
N LEU A 9 10.25 20.97 10.84
CA LEU A 9 11.59 20.53 11.28
C LEU A 9 11.51 19.33 12.24
N GLN A 10 10.50 19.29 13.11
CA GLN A 10 10.26 18.16 14.00
C GLN A 10 9.89 16.89 13.22
N ASP A 11 9.03 16.99 12.20
CA ASP A 11 8.69 15.88 11.30
C ASP A 11 9.92 15.37 10.53
N LEU A 12 10.84 16.28 10.19
CA LEU A 12 12.15 15.93 9.64
C LEU A 12 13.10 15.28 10.66
N GLY A 13 12.69 15.11 11.92
CA GLY A 13 13.44 14.48 12.99
C GLY A 13 14.46 15.40 13.65
N PHE A 14 14.22 16.71 13.65
CA PHE A 14 14.98 17.67 14.43
C PHE A 14 14.43 17.69 15.85
N ASN A 15 15.28 17.53 16.85
CA ASN A 15 14.87 17.68 18.23
C ASN A 15 14.69 19.15 18.60
N HIS A 16 14.10 19.42 19.77
CA HIS A 16 13.82 20.79 20.22
C HIS A 16 15.02 21.74 20.18
N SER A 17 16.21 21.26 20.57
CA SER A 17 17.42 22.08 20.58
C SER A 17 17.93 22.33 19.15
N GLU A 18 17.90 21.32 18.29
CA GLU A 18 18.26 21.43 16.87
C GLU A 18 17.35 22.42 16.14
N THR A 19 16.04 22.32 16.34
CA THR A 19 15.05 23.22 15.75
C THR A 19 15.30 24.67 16.16
N LYS A 20 15.52 24.92 17.45
CA LYS A 20 15.82 26.26 17.97
C LYS A 20 17.12 26.82 17.41
N VAL A 21 18.19 26.01 17.33
CA VAL A 21 19.47 26.42 16.76
C VAL A 21 19.35 26.72 15.26
N PHE A 22 18.66 25.87 14.51
CA PHE A 22 18.44 26.09 13.07
C PHE A 22 17.66 27.39 12.81
N ILE A 23 16.59 27.62 13.57
CA ILE A 23 15.81 28.87 13.50
C ILE A 23 16.67 30.10 13.86
N SER A 24 17.50 29.98 14.89
CA SER A 24 18.41 31.06 15.28
C SER A 24 19.40 31.38 14.16
N LEU A 25 19.96 30.37 13.50
CA LEU A 25 20.87 30.55 12.37
C LEU A 25 20.17 31.15 11.13
N LEU A 26 18.91 30.82 10.87
CA LEU A 26 18.14 31.47 9.79
C LEU A 26 18.02 32.98 10.01
N LYS A 27 17.89 33.43 11.27
CA LYS A 27 17.80 34.85 11.62
C LYS A 27 19.16 35.56 11.62
N LEU A 28 20.19 34.88 12.09
CA LEU A 28 21.50 35.45 12.33
C LEU A 28 22.46 35.35 11.13
N ASP A 29 22.10 34.59 10.10
CA ASP A 29 22.94 34.15 8.97
C ASP A 29 24.19 33.38 9.42
N ALA A 30 25.21 34.08 9.93
CA ALA A 30 26.43 33.49 10.48
C ALA A 30 26.74 34.04 11.88
N ALA A 31 26.88 33.15 12.87
CA ALA A 31 27.06 33.56 14.26
C ALA A 31 27.95 32.61 15.08
N PRO A 32 28.64 33.11 16.12
CA PRO A 32 29.34 32.25 17.06
C PRO A 32 28.33 31.54 17.98
N VAL A 33 28.73 30.39 18.54
CA VAL A 33 27.90 29.57 19.44
C VAL A 33 27.28 30.36 20.60
N THR A 34 27.98 31.38 21.11
CA THR A 34 27.50 32.24 22.20
C THR A 34 26.27 33.05 21.81
N LYS A 35 26.31 33.63 20.61
CA LYS A 35 25.21 34.45 20.08
C LYS A 35 24.02 33.56 19.73
N ILE A 36 24.28 32.39 19.13
CA ILE A 36 23.26 31.39 18.82
C ILE A 36 22.59 30.89 20.11
N ALA A 37 23.35 30.52 21.14
CA ALA A 37 22.81 30.04 22.41
C ALA A 37 21.90 31.09 23.07
N LYS A 38 22.30 32.36 23.03
CA LYS A 38 21.51 33.47 23.57
C LYS A 38 20.20 33.68 22.81
N ASP A 39 20.25 33.71 21.48
CA ASP A 39 19.06 33.90 20.63
C ASP A 39 18.10 32.70 20.66
N ALA A 40 18.65 31.47 20.67
CA ALA A 40 17.89 30.22 20.77
C ALA A 40 17.31 29.97 22.19
N ASN A 41 17.73 30.76 23.18
CA ASN A 41 17.45 30.55 24.60
C ASN A 41 17.78 29.10 25.04
N LEU A 42 19.04 28.71 24.83
CA LEU A 42 19.60 27.39 25.17
C LEU A 42 20.90 27.52 25.94
N HIS A 43 21.18 26.53 26.80
CA HIS A 43 22.49 26.40 27.43
C HIS A 43 23.56 26.06 26.39
N ARG A 44 24.78 26.59 26.61
CA ARG A 44 25.91 26.45 25.68
C ARG A 44 26.22 24.99 25.31
N ALA A 45 26.13 24.07 26.26
CA ALA A 45 26.35 22.64 26.02
C ALA A 45 25.35 22.05 25.02
N ASN A 46 24.06 22.35 25.19
CA ASN A 46 22.99 21.90 24.29
C ASN A 46 23.13 22.51 22.89
N THR A 47 23.55 23.78 22.82
CA THR A 47 23.83 24.45 21.55
C THR A 47 24.97 23.77 20.80
N TYR A 48 26.04 23.36 21.50
CA TYR A 48 27.14 22.61 20.87
C TYR A 48 26.69 21.23 20.36
N ASP A 49 25.94 20.47 21.16
CA ASP A 49 25.41 19.16 20.74
C ASP A 49 24.50 19.30 19.51
N ALA A 50 23.59 20.27 19.53
CA ALA A 50 22.72 20.59 18.39
C ALA A 50 23.51 21.00 17.15
N LEU A 51 24.50 21.89 17.28
CA LEU A 51 25.35 22.30 16.15
C LEU A 51 26.13 21.11 15.59
N ASN A 52 26.69 20.24 16.42
CA ASN A 52 27.41 19.05 15.97
C ASN A 52 26.51 18.09 15.18
N LYS A 53 25.27 17.87 15.63
CA LYS A 53 24.29 17.04 14.91
C LYS A 53 23.87 17.68 13.58
N LEU A 54 23.67 19.00 13.56
CA LEU A 54 23.33 19.74 12.35
C LEU A 54 24.49 19.79 11.33
N LEU A 55 25.73 19.85 11.81
CA LEU A 55 26.94 19.69 10.98
C LEU A 55 27.00 18.28 10.37
N ALA A 56 26.78 17.25 11.18
CA ALA A 56 26.80 15.86 10.72
C ALA A 56 25.71 15.58 9.65
N ARG A 57 24.58 16.28 9.72
CA ARG A 57 23.51 16.24 8.69
C ARG A 57 23.78 17.11 7.45
N GLY A 58 24.89 17.85 7.42
CA GLY A 58 25.23 18.76 6.30
C GLY A 58 24.35 20.01 6.18
N VAL A 59 23.49 20.27 7.16
CA VAL A 59 22.53 21.39 7.17
C VAL A 59 23.17 22.70 7.64
N VAL A 60 24.19 22.58 8.50
CA VAL A 60 25.01 23.69 9.01
C VAL A 60 26.44 23.48 8.55
N ALA A 61 27.18 24.57 8.38
CA ALA A 61 28.64 24.58 8.26
C ALA A 61 29.21 25.67 9.18
N TYR A 62 30.53 25.69 9.34
CA TYR A 62 31.20 26.79 10.01
C TYR A 62 32.32 27.36 9.15
N ILE A 63 32.58 28.65 9.35
CA ILE A 63 33.76 29.36 8.85
C ILE A 63 34.60 29.82 10.03
N LEU A 64 35.91 29.92 9.84
CA LEU A 64 36.82 30.49 10.83
C LEU A 64 37.03 31.97 10.53
N LYS A 65 36.71 32.83 11.49
CA LYS A 65 36.98 34.27 11.44
C LYS A 65 37.60 34.70 12.76
N ASP A 66 38.79 35.30 12.72
CA ASP A 66 39.52 35.76 13.90
C ASP A 66 39.65 34.68 15.00
N ASN A 67 40.07 33.47 14.57
CA ASN A 67 40.19 32.26 15.40
C ASN A 67 38.88 31.79 16.08
N THR A 68 37.72 32.28 15.61
CA THR A 68 36.40 31.93 16.14
C THR A 68 35.57 31.23 15.07
N LYS A 69 34.90 30.12 15.42
CA LYS A 69 33.95 29.43 14.53
C LYS A 69 32.64 30.20 14.47
N LEU A 70 32.28 30.65 13.27
CA LEU A 70 30.95 31.18 12.96
C LEU A 70 30.17 30.11 12.21
N TYR A 71 29.04 29.68 12.80
CA TYR A 71 28.17 28.68 12.22
C TYR A 71 27.10 29.37 11.37
N ARG A 72 26.75 28.75 10.25
CA ARG A 72 25.69 29.21 9.35
C ARG A 72 24.97 28.03 8.70
N ILE A 73 23.76 28.27 8.24
CA ILE A 73 23.08 27.32 7.35
C ILE A 73 23.77 27.36 5.98
N THR A 74 24.03 26.18 5.42
CA THR A 74 24.68 26.04 4.11
C THR A 74 23.71 26.39 2.98
N ASN A 75 22.60 25.65 2.91
CA ASN A 75 21.46 25.89 2.04
C ASN A 75 20.23 25.22 2.67
N VAL A 76 19.08 25.88 2.65
CA VAL A 76 17.81 25.31 3.13
C VAL A 76 17.37 24.09 2.32
N GLU A 77 17.76 24.00 1.04
CA GLU A 77 17.48 22.84 0.18
C GLU A 77 18.14 21.55 0.71
N ASN A 78 19.18 21.64 1.54
CA ASN A 78 19.80 20.47 2.17
C ASN A 78 18.86 19.74 3.13
N LEU A 79 17.75 20.35 3.57
CA LEU A 79 16.68 19.65 4.29
C LEU A 79 16.06 18.52 3.44
N LEU A 80 16.04 18.65 2.10
CA LEU A 80 15.60 17.58 1.20
C LEU A 80 16.54 16.37 1.25
N ASN A 81 17.85 16.61 1.44
CA ASN A 81 18.82 15.52 1.54
C ASN A 81 18.60 14.69 2.81
N VAL A 82 18.19 15.34 3.92
CA VAL A 82 17.81 14.63 5.16
C VAL A 82 16.65 13.65 4.91
N LEU A 83 15.67 14.01 4.10
CA LEU A 83 14.58 13.10 3.71
C LEU A 83 15.07 11.97 2.80
N LYS A 84 15.86 12.30 1.77
CA LYS A 84 16.39 11.30 0.84
C LYS A 84 17.26 10.25 1.54
N GLU A 85 18.08 10.65 2.51
CA GLU A 85 18.88 9.70 3.30
C GLU A 85 18.00 8.75 4.12
N LYS A 86 16.91 9.25 4.73
CA LYS A 86 15.94 8.40 5.43
C LYS A 86 15.24 7.43 4.48
N GLU A 87 14.85 7.91 3.29
CA GLU A 87 14.23 7.08 2.26
C GLU A 87 15.19 5.97 1.80
N LEU A 88 16.43 6.30 1.48
CA LEU A 88 17.45 5.33 1.06
C LEU A 88 17.71 4.28 2.14
N ARG A 89 17.83 4.70 3.40
CA ARG A 89 17.99 3.78 4.53
C ARG A 89 16.76 2.88 4.67
N LEU A 90 15.55 3.41 4.55
CA LEU A 90 14.35 2.58 4.56
C LEU A 90 14.37 1.56 3.42
N GLN A 91 14.71 1.99 2.19
CA GLN A 91 14.84 1.11 1.02
C GLN A 91 15.86 -0.01 1.24
N GLU A 92 16.98 0.28 1.92
CA GLU A 92 17.99 -0.72 2.29
C GLU A 92 17.43 -1.80 3.25
N PHE A 93 16.60 -1.40 4.22
CA PHE A 93 16.03 -2.32 5.21
C PHE A 93 14.72 -2.99 4.78
N LEU A 94 14.00 -2.47 3.78
CA LEU A 94 12.74 -3.04 3.28
C LEU A 94 12.84 -4.54 2.92
N PRO A 95 13.90 -5.03 2.24
CA PRO A 95 14.08 -6.45 1.99
C PRO A 95 14.17 -7.28 3.28
N GLN A 96 14.90 -6.81 4.28
CA GLN A 96 15.05 -7.50 5.57
C GLN A 96 13.73 -7.52 6.35
N LEU A 97 13.02 -6.39 6.40
CA LEU A 97 11.69 -6.30 7.02
C LEU A 97 10.70 -7.24 6.32
N SER A 98 10.77 -7.36 4.99
CA SER A 98 9.98 -8.30 4.21
C SER A 98 10.31 -9.75 4.55
N LEU A 99 11.58 -10.08 4.85
CA LEU A 99 11.97 -11.41 5.30
C LEU A 99 11.38 -11.74 6.68
N TYR A 100 11.41 -10.80 7.64
CA TYR A 100 10.76 -10.99 8.94
C TYR A 100 9.24 -11.19 8.82
N GLN A 101 8.60 -10.42 7.93
CA GLN A 101 7.17 -10.63 7.62
C GLN A 101 6.93 -12.03 7.04
N LYS A 102 7.81 -12.50 6.14
CA LYS A 102 7.75 -13.84 5.54
C LYS A 102 8.07 -14.97 6.53
N GLN A 103 8.95 -14.79 7.50
CA GLN A 103 9.25 -15.82 8.51
C GLN A 103 8.03 -16.10 9.39
N ASN A 104 7.18 -15.10 9.62
CA ASN A 104 5.89 -15.31 10.28
C ASN A 104 4.81 -15.93 9.36
N LYS A 105 5.07 -16.20 8.06
CA LYS A 105 4.09 -16.82 7.12
C LYS A 105 3.84 -18.31 7.34
N LYS A 106 4.48 -18.96 8.31
CA LYS A 106 4.19 -20.39 8.60
C LYS A 106 2.82 -20.63 9.24
N GLN A 107 2.11 -19.59 9.64
CA GLN A 107 0.78 -19.72 10.24
C GLN A 107 -0.27 -19.23 9.26
N ASP A 108 -1.30 -20.05 9.03
CA ASP A 108 -2.50 -19.67 8.29
C ASP A 108 -3.10 -18.40 8.95
N ARG A 109 -3.46 -17.39 8.14
CA ARG A 109 -4.00 -16.12 8.65
C ARG A 109 -5.30 -15.78 7.96
N ALA A 110 -6.24 -15.24 8.72
CA ALA A 110 -7.47 -14.67 8.19
C ALA A 110 -7.51 -13.16 8.49
N MET A 111 -8.03 -12.38 7.53
CA MET A 111 -8.39 -10.98 7.73
C MET A 111 -9.82 -10.75 7.25
N ILE A 112 -10.49 -9.79 7.88
CA ILE A 112 -11.82 -9.32 7.48
C ILE A 112 -11.68 -7.89 6.97
N LEU A 113 -12.26 -7.62 5.80
CA LEU A 113 -12.34 -6.29 5.20
C LEU A 113 -13.81 -5.96 4.95
N GLU A 114 -14.13 -4.68 4.92
CA GLU A 114 -15.51 -4.20 4.78
C GLU A 114 -15.66 -3.16 3.66
N GLY A 115 -16.82 -3.19 3.02
CA GLY A 115 -17.27 -2.20 2.05
C GLY A 115 -16.44 -2.13 0.77
N VAL A 116 -16.62 -1.01 0.05
CA VAL A 116 -15.98 -0.78 -1.25
C VAL A 116 -14.45 -0.68 -1.13
N SER A 117 -13.92 -0.13 -0.03
CA SER A 117 -12.47 -0.09 0.24
C SER A 117 -11.89 -1.49 0.42
N GLY A 118 -12.60 -2.40 1.10
CA GLY A 118 -12.23 -3.80 1.21
C GLY A 118 -12.19 -4.52 -0.14
N LEU A 119 -13.19 -4.29 -1.00
CA LEU A 119 -13.20 -4.85 -2.36
C LEU A 119 -12.05 -4.32 -3.22
N LYS A 120 -11.70 -3.03 -3.12
CA LYS A 120 -10.54 -2.46 -3.82
C LYS A 120 -9.23 -3.11 -3.34
N THR A 121 -9.07 -3.23 -2.03
CA THR A 121 -7.92 -3.88 -1.41
C THR A 121 -7.77 -5.32 -1.90
N LEU A 122 -8.87 -6.08 -1.96
CA LEU A 122 -8.89 -7.43 -2.51
C LEU A 122 -8.42 -7.47 -3.98
N THR A 123 -8.95 -6.58 -4.83
CA THR A 123 -8.55 -6.54 -6.24
C THR A 123 -7.10 -6.11 -6.44
N ASP A 124 -6.58 -5.20 -5.62
CA ASP A 124 -5.18 -4.78 -5.66
C ASP A 124 -4.25 -5.90 -5.18
N ASP A 125 -4.62 -6.64 -4.13
CA ASP A 125 -3.89 -7.81 -3.64
C ASP A 125 -3.77 -8.91 -4.71
N MET A 126 -4.85 -9.19 -5.44
CA MET A 126 -4.83 -10.10 -6.60
C MET A 126 -3.84 -9.61 -7.68
N LEU A 127 -3.86 -8.32 -8.01
CA LEU A 127 -2.97 -7.74 -9.02
C LEU A 127 -1.50 -7.79 -8.58
N ILE A 128 -1.22 -7.61 -7.30
CA ILE A 128 0.14 -7.72 -6.72
C ILE A 128 0.63 -9.16 -6.83
N ILE A 129 -0.19 -10.14 -6.43
CA ILE A 129 0.16 -11.57 -6.49
C ILE A 129 0.37 -12.05 -7.93
N GLY A 130 -0.43 -11.55 -8.89
CA GLY A 130 -0.17 -11.78 -10.32
C GLY A 130 -0.37 -13.22 -10.79
N LYS A 131 -1.12 -14.04 -10.05
CA LYS A 131 -1.47 -15.42 -10.41
C LYS A 131 -2.87 -15.50 -11.04
N SER A 132 -3.19 -16.65 -11.64
CA SER A 132 -4.55 -16.92 -12.12
C SER A 132 -5.57 -16.84 -10.99
N ILE A 133 -6.78 -16.41 -11.32
CA ILE A 133 -7.86 -16.16 -10.37
C ILE A 133 -9.02 -17.09 -10.73
N TYR A 134 -9.53 -17.81 -9.75
CA TYR A 134 -10.66 -18.73 -9.88
C TYR A 134 -11.80 -18.24 -9.02
N VAL A 135 -12.97 -17.96 -9.59
CA VAL A 135 -14.09 -17.33 -8.89
C VAL A 135 -15.35 -18.15 -9.12
N PHE A 136 -16.12 -18.45 -8.06
CA PHE A 136 -17.37 -19.18 -8.18
C PHE A 136 -18.42 -18.71 -7.17
N GLY A 137 -19.70 -18.93 -7.50
CA GLY A 137 -20.83 -18.44 -6.70
C GLY A 137 -21.00 -16.93 -6.82
N VAL A 138 -20.96 -16.38 -8.04
CA VAL A 138 -21.04 -14.94 -8.25
C VAL A 138 -22.48 -14.51 -8.50
N PRO A 139 -23.13 -13.80 -7.56
CA PRO A 139 -24.47 -13.28 -7.78
C PRO A 139 -24.45 -12.03 -8.67
N LYS A 140 -25.58 -11.70 -9.27
CA LYS A 140 -25.74 -10.54 -10.18
C LYS A 140 -25.34 -9.21 -9.50
N GLN A 141 -25.69 -9.06 -8.22
CA GLN A 141 -25.42 -7.88 -7.38
C GLN A 141 -23.93 -7.54 -7.28
N ALA A 142 -23.03 -8.52 -7.44
CA ALA A 142 -21.59 -8.30 -7.40
C ALA A 142 -21.13 -7.23 -8.40
N SER A 143 -21.75 -7.18 -9.58
CA SER A 143 -21.37 -6.24 -10.63
C SER A 143 -21.79 -4.80 -10.29
N GLU A 144 -22.85 -4.62 -9.52
CA GLU A 144 -23.35 -3.30 -9.11
C GLU A 144 -22.43 -2.67 -8.07
N LEU A 145 -22.10 -3.41 -7.01
CA LEU A 145 -21.21 -2.95 -5.94
C LEU A 145 -19.77 -2.65 -6.43
N MET A 146 -19.35 -3.28 -7.53
CA MET A 146 -18.02 -3.05 -8.11
C MET A 146 -17.98 -2.10 -9.32
N LYS A 147 -19.11 -1.56 -9.77
CA LYS A 147 -19.26 -0.81 -11.04
C LYS A 147 -18.22 0.31 -11.23
N GLY A 148 -17.80 0.96 -10.14
CA GLY A 148 -16.85 2.07 -10.16
C GLY A 148 -15.39 1.71 -10.45
N PHE A 149 -14.97 0.45 -10.29
CA PHE A 149 -13.55 0.08 -10.43
C PHE A 149 -13.28 -1.27 -11.11
N ILE A 150 -14.30 -2.14 -11.28
CA ILE A 150 -14.12 -3.47 -11.87
C ILE A 150 -13.51 -3.44 -13.28
N ASN A 151 -13.89 -2.46 -14.11
CA ASN A 151 -13.36 -2.34 -15.46
C ASN A 151 -11.87 -1.95 -15.47
N LEU A 152 -11.43 -1.13 -14.52
CA LEU A 152 -10.02 -0.79 -14.36
C LEU A 152 -9.22 -2.01 -13.90
N PHE A 153 -9.77 -2.79 -12.98
CA PHE A 153 -9.18 -4.07 -12.57
C PHE A 153 -9.00 -5.02 -13.76
N HIS A 154 -10.02 -5.23 -14.58
CA HIS A 154 -9.92 -6.07 -15.78
C HIS A 154 -8.85 -5.56 -16.76
N LYS A 155 -8.79 -4.25 -17.04
CA LYS A 155 -7.73 -3.67 -17.87
C LYS A 155 -6.33 -3.98 -17.32
N ARG A 156 -6.12 -3.82 -16.01
CA ARG A 156 -4.83 -4.08 -15.34
C ARG A 156 -4.45 -5.57 -15.38
N ARG A 157 -5.39 -6.48 -15.08
CA ARG A 157 -5.12 -7.93 -15.07
C ARG A 157 -4.87 -8.49 -16.48
N ILE A 158 -5.56 -7.98 -17.49
CA ILE A 158 -5.32 -8.31 -18.92
C ILE A 158 -3.92 -7.89 -19.35
N LYS A 159 -3.48 -6.67 -18.98
CA LYS A 159 -2.12 -6.20 -19.28
C LYS A 159 -1.04 -7.11 -18.67
N LYS A 160 -1.33 -7.68 -17.50
CA LYS A 160 -0.48 -8.68 -16.83
C LYS A 160 -0.66 -10.12 -17.34
N LYS A 161 -1.52 -10.35 -18.35
CA LYS A 161 -1.88 -11.67 -18.88
C LYS A 161 -2.39 -12.66 -17.82
N MET A 162 -3.06 -12.13 -16.79
CA MET A 162 -3.62 -12.94 -15.71
C MET A 162 -4.93 -13.57 -16.17
N TRP A 163 -5.00 -14.89 -16.14
CA TRP A 163 -6.22 -15.64 -16.40
C TRP A 163 -7.22 -15.50 -15.27
N MET A 164 -8.48 -15.30 -15.61
CA MET A 164 -9.59 -15.25 -14.67
C MET A 164 -10.71 -16.16 -15.13
N TYR A 165 -11.05 -17.15 -14.30
CA TYR A 165 -12.10 -18.13 -14.56
C TYR A 165 -13.27 -17.86 -13.62
N HIS A 166 -14.47 -17.77 -14.16
CA HIS A 166 -15.68 -17.43 -13.42
C HIS A 166 -16.75 -18.51 -13.55
N ILE A 167 -17.39 -18.84 -12.44
CA ILE A 167 -18.65 -19.59 -12.38
C ILE A 167 -19.70 -18.69 -11.73
N TYR A 168 -20.54 -18.08 -12.57
CA TYR A 168 -21.62 -17.19 -12.15
C TYR A 168 -22.90 -17.97 -11.82
N ASN A 169 -23.82 -17.30 -11.12
CA ASN A 169 -25.21 -17.73 -11.03
C ASN A 169 -25.89 -17.68 -12.41
N GLU A 170 -26.92 -18.49 -12.62
CA GLU A 170 -27.56 -18.66 -13.94
C GLU A 170 -28.15 -17.35 -14.48
N ASP A 171 -28.62 -16.46 -13.61
CA ASP A 171 -29.26 -15.19 -13.96
C ASP A 171 -28.30 -14.09 -14.49
N SER A 172 -27.00 -14.37 -14.52
CA SER A 172 -25.95 -13.41 -14.87
C SER A 172 -25.45 -13.54 -16.33
N GLN A 173 -26.29 -14.05 -17.24
CA GLN A 173 -25.92 -14.38 -18.63
C GLN A 173 -25.28 -13.21 -19.41
N GLU A 174 -25.82 -12.00 -19.31
CA GLU A 174 -25.26 -10.82 -20.01
C GLU A 174 -23.84 -10.51 -19.54
N ARG A 175 -23.60 -10.63 -18.23
CA ARG A 175 -22.27 -10.41 -17.64
C ARG A 175 -21.29 -11.48 -18.10
N ILE A 176 -21.73 -12.74 -18.15
CA ILE A 176 -20.93 -13.85 -18.67
C ILE A 176 -20.54 -13.61 -20.13
N ALA A 177 -21.50 -13.23 -20.98
CA ALA A 177 -21.25 -12.94 -22.38
C ALA A 177 -20.24 -11.79 -22.55
N PHE A 178 -20.38 -10.70 -21.78
CA PHE A 178 -19.40 -9.61 -21.76
C PHE A 178 -18.00 -10.07 -21.33
N LEU A 179 -17.90 -10.87 -20.26
CA LEU A 179 -16.62 -11.36 -19.74
C LEU A 179 -15.90 -12.27 -20.72
N ASN A 180 -16.63 -13.11 -21.47
CA ASN A 180 -16.06 -13.99 -22.48
C ASN A 180 -15.48 -13.25 -23.70
N ASN A 181 -15.82 -11.97 -23.89
CA ASN A 181 -15.17 -11.11 -24.89
C ASN A 181 -13.84 -10.51 -24.40
N LEU A 182 -13.51 -10.63 -23.11
CA LEU A 182 -12.27 -10.11 -22.54
C LEU A 182 -11.14 -11.13 -22.67
N ALA A 183 -9.96 -10.70 -23.11
CA ALA A 183 -8.77 -11.56 -23.15
C ALA A 183 -8.44 -12.16 -21.77
N TYR A 184 -7.88 -13.38 -21.76
CA TYR A 184 -7.50 -14.12 -20.54
C TYR A 184 -8.68 -14.30 -19.57
N THR A 185 -9.87 -14.57 -20.09
CA THR A 185 -11.10 -14.72 -19.32
C THR A 185 -11.89 -15.90 -19.81
N GLU A 186 -12.43 -16.67 -18.88
CA GLU A 186 -13.47 -17.65 -19.17
C GLU A 186 -14.56 -17.48 -18.12
N ALA A 187 -15.81 -17.43 -18.57
CA ALA A 187 -16.97 -17.32 -17.72
C ALA A 187 -18.03 -18.33 -18.14
N VAL A 188 -18.50 -19.10 -17.15
CA VAL A 188 -19.52 -20.13 -17.26
C VAL A 188 -20.53 -19.96 -16.12
N TYR A 189 -21.59 -20.76 -16.08
CA TYR A 189 -22.58 -20.74 -15.00
C TYR A 189 -22.98 -22.14 -14.55
N LEU A 190 -23.51 -22.24 -13.34
CA LEU A 190 -24.19 -23.44 -12.83
C LEU A 190 -25.71 -23.27 -12.91
N PRO A 191 -26.49 -24.37 -12.98
CA PRO A 191 -27.96 -24.30 -12.92
C PRO A 191 -28.47 -23.57 -11.68
N ARG A 192 -29.57 -22.83 -11.82
CA ARG A 192 -30.17 -21.95 -10.80
C ARG A 192 -30.32 -22.55 -9.40
N LYS A 193 -30.54 -23.86 -9.29
CA LYS A 193 -30.64 -24.57 -8.00
C LYS A 193 -29.34 -24.53 -7.17
N TYR A 194 -28.22 -24.13 -7.77
CA TYR A 194 -26.92 -23.96 -7.12
C TYR A 194 -26.48 -22.50 -7.03
N ASP A 195 -27.37 -21.55 -7.33
CA ASP A 195 -27.08 -20.13 -7.19
C ASP A 195 -26.65 -19.82 -5.75
N SER A 196 -25.58 -19.04 -5.61
CA SER A 196 -25.01 -18.68 -4.31
C SER A 196 -25.18 -17.17 -4.06
N PRO A 197 -25.52 -16.76 -2.83
CA PRO A 197 -25.50 -15.35 -2.43
C PRO A 197 -24.07 -14.85 -2.09
N ALA A 198 -23.10 -15.76 -1.98
CA ALA A 198 -21.73 -15.46 -1.59
C ALA A 198 -20.73 -15.99 -2.63
N THR A 199 -19.70 -15.20 -2.90
CA THR A 199 -18.64 -15.56 -3.83
C THR A 199 -17.45 -16.14 -3.10
N THR A 200 -16.91 -17.23 -3.64
CA THR A 200 -15.60 -17.73 -3.25
C THR A 200 -14.62 -17.49 -4.38
N LEU A 201 -13.40 -17.09 -4.04
CA LEU A 201 -12.34 -16.88 -5.00
C LEU A 201 -10.98 -17.36 -4.50
N VAL A 202 -10.17 -17.87 -5.40
CA VAL A 202 -8.84 -18.42 -5.12
C VAL A 202 -7.82 -17.73 -5.99
N TYR A 203 -6.72 -17.26 -5.40
CA TYR A 203 -5.64 -16.57 -6.09
C TYR A 203 -4.33 -16.72 -5.32
N GLY A 204 -3.29 -17.23 -5.98
CA GLY A 204 -2.04 -17.59 -5.30
C GLY A 204 -2.28 -18.59 -4.17
N GLU A 205 -1.82 -18.27 -2.96
CA GLU A 205 -2.00 -19.06 -1.73
C GLU A 205 -3.18 -18.54 -0.87
N LYS A 206 -4.09 -17.75 -1.47
CA LYS A 206 -5.20 -17.12 -0.76
C LYS A 206 -6.55 -17.62 -1.27
N VAL A 207 -7.49 -17.75 -0.35
CA VAL A 207 -8.92 -17.92 -0.61
C VAL A 207 -9.63 -16.71 -0.02
N ALA A 208 -10.53 -16.09 -0.78
CA ALA A 208 -11.43 -15.08 -0.22
C ALA A 208 -12.89 -15.48 -0.38
N PHE A 209 -13.68 -15.05 0.58
CA PHE A 209 -15.13 -15.15 0.60
C PHE A 209 -15.69 -13.74 0.60
N VAL A 210 -16.65 -13.48 -0.29
CA VAL A 210 -17.32 -12.18 -0.39
C VAL A 210 -18.80 -12.40 -0.18
N ILE A 211 -19.34 -11.76 0.86
CA ILE A 211 -20.77 -11.63 1.10
C ILE A 211 -21.19 -10.28 0.53
N TRP A 212 -22.06 -10.31 -0.48
CA TRP A 212 -22.49 -9.12 -1.23
C TRP A 212 -23.64 -8.39 -0.54
N SER A 213 -23.41 -7.97 0.70
CA SER A 213 -24.27 -7.05 1.47
C SER A 213 -23.87 -5.59 1.26
N ASP A 214 -24.61 -4.66 1.87
CA ASP A 214 -24.21 -3.26 1.99
C ASP A 214 -24.10 -2.90 3.50
N PRO A 215 -22.89 -2.78 4.07
CA PRO A 215 -21.58 -2.92 3.41
C PRO A 215 -21.23 -4.38 3.07
N ALA A 216 -20.43 -4.58 2.03
CA ALA A 216 -19.92 -5.91 1.66
C ALA A 216 -18.93 -6.42 2.71
N ILE A 217 -18.93 -7.73 2.99
CA ILE A 217 -17.98 -8.36 3.92
C ILE A 217 -17.06 -9.28 3.14
N ILE A 218 -15.75 -9.11 3.33
CA ILE A 218 -14.71 -9.88 2.65
C ILE A 218 -13.85 -10.57 3.70
N VAL A 219 -13.79 -11.90 3.65
CA VAL A 219 -12.87 -12.68 4.47
C VAL A 219 -11.77 -13.21 3.57
N ILE A 220 -10.51 -12.86 3.84
CA ILE A 220 -9.35 -13.38 3.10
C ILE A 220 -8.58 -14.30 4.02
N VAL A 221 -8.34 -15.52 3.58
CA VAL A 221 -7.51 -16.52 4.26
C VAL A 221 -6.26 -16.80 3.43
N GLU A 222 -5.09 -16.52 3.99
CA GLU A 222 -3.79 -16.91 3.42
C GLU A 222 -3.44 -18.29 3.97
N SER A 223 -3.61 -19.31 3.13
CA SER A 223 -3.34 -20.71 3.43
C SER A 223 -3.17 -21.50 2.14
N GLU A 224 -1.96 -22.00 1.89
CA GLU A 224 -1.67 -22.86 0.73
C GLU A 224 -2.56 -24.11 0.72
N ARG A 225 -2.84 -24.68 1.91
CA ARG A 225 -3.71 -25.86 2.07
C ARG A 225 -5.14 -25.56 1.62
N MET A 226 -5.71 -24.43 2.08
CA MET A 226 -7.04 -24.03 1.62
C MET A 226 -7.05 -23.67 0.14
N ALA A 227 -6.07 -22.91 -0.35
CA ALA A 227 -5.99 -22.56 -1.77
C ALA A 227 -6.00 -23.81 -2.66
N LYS A 228 -5.18 -24.82 -2.35
CA LYS A 228 -5.17 -26.10 -3.08
C LYS A 228 -6.53 -26.82 -3.02
N ALA A 229 -7.17 -26.87 -1.86
CA ALA A 229 -8.47 -27.52 -1.70
C ALA A 229 -9.57 -26.81 -2.51
N TYR A 230 -9.64 -25.48 -2.41
CA TYR A 230 -10.66 -24.69 -3.09
C TYR A 230 -10.41 -24.58 -4.60
N THR A 231 -9.16 -24.67 -5.09
CA THR A 231 -8.91 -24.85 -6.53
C THR A 231 -9.48 -26.19 -7.02
N LYS A 232 -9.35 -27.28 -6.25
CA LYS A 232 -9.98 -28.57 -6.61
C LYS A 232 -11.50 -28.49 -6.64
N TYR A 233 -12.12 -27.81 -5.67
CA TYR A 233 -13.57 -27.55 -5.68
C TYR A 233 -13.98 -26.72 -6.88
N PHE A 234 -13.23 -25.67 -7.21
CA PHE A 234 -13.45 -24.90 -8.43
C PHE A 234 -13.40 -25.81 -9.67
N SER A 235 -12.38 -26.65 -9.82
CA SER A 235 -12.25 -27.56 -10.96
C SER A 235 -13.44 -28.53 -11.07
N LEU A 236 -13.90 -29.08 -9.95
CA LEU A 236 -15.10 -29.93 -9.90
C LEU A 236 -16.33 -29.15 -10.37
N LEU A 237 -16.60 -27.98 -9.79
CA LEU A 237 -17.75 -27.14 -10.17
C LEU A 237 -17.67 -26.72 -11.65
N HIS A 238 -16.48 -26.38 -12.12
CA HIS A 238 -16.26 -26.00 -13.51
C HIS A 238 -16.56 -27.14 -14.47
N SER A 239 -16.25 -28.39 -14.11
CA SER A 239 -16.59 -29.56 -14.93
C SER A 239 -18.10 -29.80 -15.07
N LEU A 240 -18.90 -29.26 -14.15
CA LEU A 240 -20.36 -29.33 -14.15
C LEU A 240 -21.02 -28.07 -14.77
N ALA A 241 -20.22 -27.04 -15.06
CA ALA A 241 -20.72 -25.75 -15.51
C ALA A 241 -21.11 -25.75 -16.99
N LYS A 242 -22.07 -24.90 -17.33
CA LYS A 242 -22.58 -24.69 -18.68
C LYS A 242 -22.03 -23.41 -19.28
N ARG A 243 -21.85 -23.39 -20.60
CA ARG A 243 -21.46 -22.19 -21.34
C ARG A 243 -22.69 -21.34 -21.65
N SER A 244 -22.53 -20.02 -21.64
CA SER A 244 -23.62 -19.11 -22.03
C SER A 244 -24.00 -19.32 -23.50
N LEU A 245 -25.30 -19.26 -23.78
CA LEU A 245 -25.85 -19.32 -25.13
C LEU A 245 -25.83 -17.95 -25.84
N LEU A 246 -25.58 -16.86 -25.09
CA LEU A 246 -25.48 -15.51 -25.64
C LEU A 246 -24.05 -15.25 -26.14
N LYS A 247 -23.92 -14.84 -27.40
CA LYS A 247 -22.65 -14.32 -27.93
C LYS A 247 -22.51 -12.87 -27.48
N GLY A 248 -21.39 -12.53 -26.84
CA GLY A 248 -21.14 -11.16 -26.39
C GLY A 248 -21.09 -10.20 -27.58
N LYS A 249 -21.81 -9.07 -27.48
CA LYS A 249 -21.71 -7.96 -28.44
C LYS A 249 -20.38 -7.23 -28.32
#